data_AF-A0A7C4TW61-F1
#
_entry.id   AF-A0A7C4TW61-F1
#
_cell.length_a   1.000
_cell.length_b   1.000
_cell.length_c   1.000
_cell.angle_alpha   90.00
_cell.angle_beta   90.00
_cell.angle_gamma   90.00
#
_symmetry.space_group_name_H-M   'P 1'
#
loop_
_entity.id
_entity.type
_entity.pdbx_description
1 polymer ?
#
loop_
_entity_poly.entity_id
_entity_poly.type
_entity_poly.pdbx_seq_one_letter_code
_entity_poly.pdbx_strand_id
1 'polypeptide(L)'
;MQLSPLSNAIKRTCDILKVGASMQVLDYEQRFASLRNFYESLLAKLVKMGFDAREAYETALEFFGSSSVRFAGIDGTMYSRPLFDLVVFFGGAYASTGTITFHEDKLPTVKYDERTAKHGAGISSVVPIYVNEIPDVDQTFFEVSQPDEVSLGKPLTEESIINNATVANWIMTFAEYYLAYRLAADIEQNFRIIIL
;
A
#
# COMPACT_ATOMS: atom_id res chain seq x y z
N MET A 1 -6.37 -55.59 -24.75
CA MET A 1 -6.02 -55.16 -23.38
C MET A 1 -7.00 -54.08 -22.95
N GLN A 2 -7.92 -54.39 -22.03
CA GLN A 2 -8.83 -53.39 -21.45
C GLN A 2 -8.04 -52.53 -20.45
N LEU A 3 -8.02 -51.21 -20.66
CA LEU A 3 -7.45 -50.25 -19.72
C LEU A 3 -8.20 -50.33 -18.38
N SER A 4 -7.47 -50.28 -17.27
CA SER A 4 -8.07 -50.33 -15.93
C SER A 4 -9.07 -49.17 -15.76
N PRO A 5 -10.17 -49.36 -15.00
CA PRO A 5 -11.19 -48.33 -14.79
C PRO A 5 -10.61 -47.04 -14.20
N LEU A 6 -9.54 -47.14 -13.40
CA LEU A 6 -8.78 -46.01 -12.89
C LEU A 6 -8.06 -45.22 -13.99
N SER A 7 -7.44 -45.92 -14.95
CA SER A 7 -6.74 -45.28 -16.08
C SER A 7 -7.72 -44.50 -16.98
N ASN A 8 -8.91 -45.07 -17.23
CA ASN A 8 -9.95 -44.37 -17.98
C ASN A 8 -10.51 -43.16 -17.23
N ALA A 9 -10.68 -43.25 -15.91
CA ALA A 9 -11.14 -42.14 -15.08
C ALA A 9 -10.11 -41.00 -15.02
N ILE A 10 -8.83 -41.32 -14.89
CA ILE A 10 -7.73 -40.34 -14.92
C ILE A 10 -7.67 -39.66 -16.29
N LYS A 11 -7.72 -40.42 -17.38
CA LYS A 11 -7.69 -39.86 -18.74
C LYS A 11 -8.85 -38.89 -18.98
N ARG A 12 -10.08 -39.29 -18.59
CA ARG A 12 -11.26 -38.43 -18.69
C ARG A 12 -11.14 -37.16 -17.87
N THR A 13 -10.56 -37.24 -16.67
CA THR A 13 -10.36 -36.08 -15.80
C THR A 13 -9.33 -35.12 -16.38
N CYS A 14 -8.21 -35.64 -16.90
CA CYS A 14 -7.22 -34.84 -17.62
C CYS A 14 -7.80 -34.17 -18.87
N ASP A 15 -8.62 -34.87 -19.64
CA ASP A 15 -9.28 -34.32 -20.83
C ASP A 15 -10.24 -33.18 -20.45
N ILE A 16 -11.02 -33.34 -19.37
CA ILE A 16 -11.90 -32.27 -18.85
C ILE A 16 -11.10 -31.07 -18.36
N LEU A 17 -10.02 -31.27 -17.62
CA LEU A 17 -9.15 -30.18 -17.15
C LEU A 17 -8.51 -29.43 -18.32
N LYS A 18 -8.03 -30.16 -19.33
CA LYS A 18 -7.44 -29.58 -20.53
C LYS A 18 -8.47 -28.76 -21.30
N VAL A 19 -9.68 -29.28 -21.48
CA VAL A 19 -10.78 -28.54 -22.14
C VAL A 19 -11.16 -27.32 -21.33
N GLY A 20 -11.28 -27.43 -20.00
CA GLY A 20 -11.59 -26.31 -19.12
C GLY A 20 -10.52 -25.21 -19.17
N ALA A 21 -9.24 -25.58 -19.13
CA ALA A 21 -8.14 -24.64 -19.27
C ALA A 21 -8.12 -23.96 -20.65
N SER A 22 -8.31 -24.72 -21.73
CA SER A 22 -8.41 -24.16 -23.08
C SER A 22 -9.59 -23.19 -23.22
N MET A 23 -10.74 -23.51 -22.62
CA MET A 23 -11.91 -22.62 -22.63
C MET A 23 -11.65 -21.32 -21.85
N GLN A 24 -10.95 -21.39 -20.71
CA GLN A 24 -10.55 -20.20 -19.97
C GLN A 24 -9.59 -19.32 -20.78
N VAL A 25 -8.57 -19.92 -21.42
CA VAL A 25 -7.64 -19.18 -22.29
C VAL A 25 -8.40 -18.50 -23.43
N LEU A 26 -9.34 -19.21 -24.07
CA LEU A 26 -10.15 -18.65 -25.15
C LEU A 26 -11.04 -17.49 -24.68
N ASP A 27 -11.66 -17.60 -23.50
CA ASP A 27 -12.45 -16.52 -22.89
C ASP A 27 -11.57 -15.29 -22.60
N TYR A 28 -10.37 -15.50 -22.05
CA TYR A 28 -9.40 -14.42 -21.88
C TYR A 28 -8.99 -13.79 -23.20
N GLU A 29 -8.67 -14.57 -24.23
CA GLU A 29 -8.32 -14.05 -25.56
C GLU A 29 -9.44 -13.18 -26.15
N GLN A 30 -10.70 -13.62 -26.03
CA GLN A 30 -11.85 -12.83 -26.50
C GLN A 30 -12.02 -11.51 -25.74
N ARG A 31 -11.86 -11.54 -24.41
CA ARG A 31 -11.90 -10.33 -23.57
C ARG A 31 -10.74 -9.39 -23.85
N PHE A 32 -9.54 -9.91 -24.12
CA PHE A 32 -8.39 -9.09 -24.48
C PHE A 32 -8.48 -8.56 -25.91
N ALA A 33 -9.12 -9.29 -26.83
CA ALA A 33 -9.33 -8.82 -28.20
C ALA A 33 -10.20 -7.55 -28.24
N SER A 34 -11.22 -7.45 -27.38
CA SER A 34 -12.05 -6.23 -27.27
C SER A 34 -11.28 -5.06 -26.66
N LEU A 35 -10.31 -5.34 -25.78
CA LEU A 35 -9.46 -4.34 -25.14
C LEU A 35 -8.20 -3.98 -25.95
N ARG A 36 -7.82 -4.79 -26.94
CA ARG A 36 -6.58 -4.61 -27.72
C ARG A 36 -6.49 -3.23 -28.36
N ASN A 37 -7.58 -2.78 -28.98
CA ASN A 37 -7.61 -1.48 -29.64
C ASN A 37 -7.47 -0.33 -28.63
N PHE A 38 -8.07 -0.44 -27.45
CA PHE A 38 -7.93 0.54 -26.36
C PHE A 38 -6.53 0.51 -25.75
N TYR A 39 -5.96 -0.69 -25.59
CA TYR A 39 -4.59 -0.87 -25.13
C TYR A 39 -3.59 -0.23 -26.09
N GLU A 40 -3.61 -0.58 -27.38
CA GLU A 40 -2.66 -0.05 -28.37
C GLU A 40 -2.84 1.46 -28.61
N SER A 41 -4.08 1.97 -28.61
CA SER A 41 -4.34 3.38 -28.87
C SER A 41 -4.03 4.30 -27.70
N LEU A 42 -4.19 3.83 -26.46
CA LEU A 42 -4.08 4.63 -25.24
C LEU A 42 -3.15 4.02 -24.20
N LEU A 43 -3.49 2.85 -23.63
CA LEU A 43 -2.79 2.33 -22.44
C LEU A 43 -1.29 2.09 -22.70
N ALA A 44 -0.94 1.52 -23.86
CA ALA A 44 0.45 1.27 -24.24
C ALA A 44 1.26 2.57 -24.40
N LYS A 45 0.60 3.70 -24.70
CA LYS A 45 1.25 5.01 -24.78
C LYS A 45 1.39 5.68 -23.41
N LEU A 46 0.54 5.30 -22.45
CA LEU A 46 0.62 5.75 -21.07
C LEU A 46 1.64 4.95 -20.26
N VAL A 47 1.89 3.70 -20.65
CA VAL A 47 2.87 2.82 -20.00
C VAL A 47 4.23 3.02 -20.65
N LYS A 48 5.10 3.75 -19.96
CA LYS A 48 6.50 3.85 -20.35
C LYS A 48 7.24 2.58 -19.93
N MET A 49 7.64 1.78 -20.90
CA MET A 49 8.38 0.54 -20.68
C MET A 49 9.88 0.80 -20.76
N GLY A 50 10.61 0.48 -19.69
CA GLY A 50 12.05 0.68 -19.59
C GLY A 50 12.43 1.99 -18.91
N PHE A 51 13.72 2.11 -18.58
CA PHE A 51 14.29 3.28 -17.93
C PHE A 51 15.34 3.90 -18.85
N ASP A 52 15.11 5.13 -19.30
CA ASP A 52 16.07 5.92 -20.07
C ASP A 52 16.86 6.83 -19.11
N ALA A 53 18.16 6.59 -18.99
CA ALA A 53 19.03 7.34 -18.09
C ALA A 53 19.19 8.81 -18.49
N ARG A 54 19.26 9.09 -19.80
CA ARG A 54 19.44 10.46 -20.30
C ARG A 54 18.18 11.27 -20.05
N GLU A 55 17.02 10.71 -20.38
CA GLU A 55 15.74 11.40 -20.16
C GLU A 55 15.49 11.60 -18.66
N ALA A 56 15.83 10.64 -17.80
CA ALA A 56 15.72 10.80 -16.35
C ALA A 56 16.66 11.88 -15.81
N TYR A 57 17.88 12.00 -16.35
CA TYR A 57 18.83 13.04 -15.99
C TYR A 57 18.34 14.43 -16.41
N GLU A 58 17.88 14.58 -17.66
CA GLU A 58 17.30 15.82 -18.17
C GLU A 58 16.06 16.23 -17.36
N THR A 59 15.16 15.27 -17.10
CA THR A 59 13.96 15.50 -16.27
C THR A 59 14.34 15.94 -14.85
N ALA A 60 15.35 15.33 -14.23
CA ALA A 60 15.78 15.72 -12.89
C ALA A 60 16.34 17.15 -12.85
N LEU A 61 17.11 17.55 -13.86
CA LEU A 61 17.62 18.91 -13.99
C LEU A 61 16.48 19.92 -14.21
N GLU A 62 15.50 19.61 -15.06
CA GLU A 62 14.38 20.50 -15.34
C GLU A 62 13.42 20.62 -14.15
N PHE A 63 13.06 19.50 -13.53
CA PHE A 63 12.04 19.45 -12.49
C PHE A 63 12.57 19.80 -11.10
N PHE A 64 13.74 19.28 -10.72
CA PHE A 64 14.34 19.52 -9.40
C PHE A 64 15.41 20.61 -9.38
N GLY A 65 15.88 21.06 -10.55
CA GLY A 65 16.99 22.01 -10.68
C GLY A 65 18.37 21.40 -10.40
N SER A 66 18.46 20.09 -10.16
CA SER A 66 19.67 19.38 -9.78
C SER A 66 19.61 17.91 -10.19
N SER A 67 20.74 17.36 -10.63
CA SER A 67 20.89 15.93 -10.89
C SER A 67 21.08 15.09 -9.62
N SER A 68 21.28 15.73 -8.46
CA SER A 68 21.33 15.06 -7.16
C SER A 68 20.23 15.58 -6.26
N VAL A 69 19.40 14.65 -5.78
CA VAL A 69 18.13 14.97 -5.11
C VAL A 69 17.97 14.12 -3.87
N ARG A 70 17.50 14.73 -2.77
CA ARG A 70 17.19 13.99 -1.54
C ARG A 70 15.77 13.44 -1.56
N PHE A 71 15.63 12.21 -1.09
CA PHE A 71 14.37 11.50 -0.98
C PHE A 71 14.12 11.02 0.45
N ALA A 72 12.85 10.88 0.79
CA ALA A 72 12.39 10.22 2.00
C ALA A 72 11.27 9.24 1.65
N GLY A 73 11.46 7.96 1.97
CA GLY A 73 10.41 6.95 1.97
C GLY A 73 9.89 6.77 3.38
N ILE A 74 8.60 7.02 3.59
CA ILE A 74 7.95 6.98 4.89
C ILE A 74 7.01 5.78 4.89
N ASP A 75 7.06 5.00 5.96
CA ASP A 75 6.17 3.87 6.14
C ASP A 75 5.69 3.82 7.59
N GLY A 76 4.42 3.51 7.75
CA GLY A 76 3.70 3.43 9.00
C GLY A 76 3.76 2.03 9.62
N THR A 77 3.61 1.97 10.92
CA THR A 77 3.34 0.72 11.64
C THR A 77 2.30 0.96 12.71
N MET A 78 1.39 0.00 12.87
CA MET A 78 0.33 0.05 13.85
C MET A 78 0.07 -1.31 14.47
N TYR A 79 -0.42 -1.31 15.70
CA TYR A 79 -1.04 -2.47 16.30
C TYR A 79 -2.03 -2.04 17.40
N SER A 80 -2.99 -2.92 17.66
CA SER A 80 -3.91 -2.80 18.78
C SER A 80 -3.71 -4.01 19.68
N ARG A 81 -3.56 -3.78 20.99
CA ARG A 81 -3.38 -4.86 21.96
C ARG A 81 -4.41 -4.75 23.08
N PRO A 82 -5.36 -5.70 23.17
CA PRO A 82 -6.28 -5.75 24.31
C PRO A 82 -5.54 -6.16 25.58
N LEU A 83 -5.92 -5.54 26.69
CA LEU A 83 -5.38 -5.74 28.03
C LEU A 83 -6.51 -5.55 29.05
N PHE A 84 -7.20 -6.64 29.41
CA PHE A 84 -8.39 -6.62 30.25
C PHE A 84 -9.49 -5.70 29.69
N ASP A 85 -9.93 -4.70 30.45
CA ASP A 85 -10.93 -3.69 30.10
C ASP A 85 -10.38 -2.52 29.28
N LEU A 86 -9.12 -2.63 28.85
CA LEU A 86 -8.40 -1.60 28.11
C LEU A 86 -7.86 -2.13 26.78
N VAL A 87 -7.72 -1.24 25.81
CA VAL A 87 -7.03 -1.49 24.55
C VAL A 87 -5.90 -0.49 24.41
N VAL A 88 -4.69 -1.00 24.17
CA VAL A 88 -3.52 -0.17 23.86
C VAL A 88 -3.43 -0.05 22.34
N PHE A 89 -3.64 1.16 21.84
CA PHE A 89 -3.43 1.49 20.43
C PHE A 89 -2.03 2.06 20.24
N PHE A 90 -1.28 1.48 19.32
CA PHE A 90 -0.01 2.01 18.87
C PHE A 90 -0.09 2.36 17.40
N GLY A 91 0.46 3.52 17.06
CA GLY A 91 0.71 3.93 15.69
C GLY A 91 1.97 4.78 15.63
N GLY A 92 2.73 4.62 14.56
CA GLY A 92 3.90 5.44 14.30
C GLY A 92 4.33 5.33 12.85
N ALA A 93 5.28 6.17 12.48
CA ALA A 93 5.87 6.19 11.15
C ALA A 93 7.38 6.41 11.24
N TYR A 94 8.11 5.89 10.26
CA TYR A 94 9.55 6.07 10.15
C TYR A 94 9.93 6.41 8.70
N ALA A 95 10.89 7.31 8.55
CA ALA A 95 11.44 7.73 7.26
C ALA A 95 12.81 7.09 6.99
N SER A 96 12.91 6.39 5.87
CA SER A 96 14.18 6.02 5.26
C SER A 96 14.60 7.12 4.28
N THR A 97 15.70 7.80 4.58
CA THR A 97 16.19 8.93 3.79
C THR A 97 17.42 8.58 2.98
N GLY A 98 17.66 9.35 1.93
CA GLY A 98 18.87 9.23 1.15
C GLY A 98 18.96 10.24 0.03
N THR A 99 19.93 10.02 -0.85
CA THR A 99 20.18 10.83 -2.04
C THR A 99 20.17 9.94 -3.28
N ILE A 100 19.45 10.39 -4.31
CA ILE A 100 19.50 9.83 -5.66
C ILE A 100 20.37 10.76 -6.50
N THR A 101 21.37 10.21 -7.17
CA THR A 101 22.16 10.93 -8.18
C THR A 101 21.84 10.35 -9.56
N PHE A 102 21.22 11.16 -10.40
CA PHE A 102 20.95 10.87 -11.80
C PHE A 102 22.21 11.12 -12.62
N HIS A 103 22.47 10.26 -13.60
CA HIS A 103 23.62 10.34 -14.50
C HIS A 103 23.14 10.25 -15.94
N GLU A 104 23.85 10.91 -16.85
CA GLU A 104 23.47 10.97 -18.27
C GLU A 104 23.57 9.60 -18.97
N ASP A 105 24.65 8.85 -18.72
CA ASP A 105 24.95 7.62 -19.47
C ASP A 105 24.81 6.33 -18.64
N LYS A 106 24.36 6.42 -17.38
CA LYS A 106 24.24 5.25 -16.50
C LYS A 106 23.04 5.34 -15.56
N LEU A 107 22.66 4.20 -15.01
CA LEU A 107 21.58 4.11 -14.04
C LEU A 107 21.84 5.03 -12.82
N PRO A 108 20.78 5.62 -12.24
CA PRO A 108 20.89 6.44 -11.05
C PRO A 108 21.53 5.67 -9.90
N THR A 109 22.34 6.38 -9.12
CA THR A 109 22.93 5.84 -7.90
C THR A 109 22.11 6.28 -6.71
N VAL A 110 21.64 5.31 -5.91
CA VAL A 110 20.91 5.58 -4.66
C VAL A 110 21.86 5.36 -3.49
N LYS A 111 22.01 6.37 -2.64
CA LYS A 111 22.75 6.29 -1.38
C LYS A 111 21.80 6.56 -0.23
N TYR A 112 21.66 5.60 0.67
CA TYR A 112 20.89 5.78 1.89
C TYR A 112 21.72 6.52 2.93
N ASP A 113 21.06 7.38 3.69
CA ASP A 113 21.69 8.01 4.85
C ASP A 113 21.94 6.93 5.91
N GLU A 114 23.14 6.92 6.51
CA GLU A 114 23.43 5.96 7.58
C GLU A 114 22.44 6.19 8.73
N ARG A 115 21.84 5.10 9.23
CA ARG A 115 20.89 5.09 10.36
C ARG A 115 21.58 5.59 11.63
N THR A 116 21.80 6.89 11.75
CA THR A 116 22.13 7.51 13.02
C THR A 116 20.82 7.63 13.76
N ALA A 117 20.59 6.71 14.70
CA ALA A 117 19.54 6.79 15.73
C ALA A 117 19.47 8.17 16.43
N LYS A 118 20.49 9.03 16.24
CA LYS A 118 20.57 10.41 16.71
C LYS A 118 19.69 11.43 15.95
N HIS A 119 19.19 11.14 14.73
CA HIS A 119 18.43 12.12 13.93
C HIS A 119 16.90 11.92 13.92
N GLY A 120 16.36 11.00 14.73
CA GLY A 120 14.93 10.99 15.05
C GLY A 120 13.99 10.99 13.84
N ALA A 121 14.27 10.16 12.83
CA ALA A 121 13.47 10.07 11.61
C ALA A 121 12.13 9.31 11.79
N GLY A 122 11.59 9.26 13.00
CA GLY A 122 10.34 8.59 13.28
C GLY A 122 9.55 9.26 14.38
N ILE A 123 8.24 9.10 14.33
CA ILE A 123 7.29 9.56 15.34
C ILE A 123 6.37 8.40 15.70
N SER A 124 6.03 8.26 16.98
CA SER A 124 5.10 7.24 17.43
C SER A 124 4.29 7.73 18.62
N SER A 125 3.12 7.13 18.79
CA SER A 125 2.25 7.35 19.93
C SER A 125 1.68 6.02 20.42
N VAL A 126 1.43 5.97 21.73
CA VAL A 126 0.77 4.85 22.40
C VAL A 126 -0.39 5.44 23.19
N VAL A 127 -1.62 5.03 22.87
CA VAL A 127 -2.85 5.56 23.44
C VAL A 127 -3.63 4.41 24.08
N PRO A 128 -3.67 4.33 25.42
CA PRO A 128 -4.53 3.39 26.14
C PRO A 128 -5.96 3.95 26.24
N ILE A 129 -6.97 3.16 25.88
CA ILE A 129 -8.39 3.55 25.94
C ILE A 129 -9.22 2.40 26.54
N TYR A 130 -10.13 2.71 27.46
CA TYR A 130 -11.05 1.69 27.98
C TYR A 130 -12.03 1.22 26.89
N VAL A 131 -12.36 -0.08 26.89
CA VAL A 131 -13.19 -0.68 25.82
C VAL A 131 -14.53 0.04 25.66
N ASN A 132 -15.13 0.49 26.77
CA ASN A 132 -16.39 1.23 26.77
C ASN A 132 -16.29 2.67 26.25
N GLU A 133 -15.08 3.27 26.21
CA GLU A 133 -14.84 4.62 25.69
C GLU A 133 -14.50 4.62 24.19
N ILE A 134 -14.14 3.46 23.62
CA ILE A 134 -13.79 3.36 22.19
C ILE A 134 -14.92 3.86 21.28
N PRO A 135 -16.21 3.52 21.50
CA PRO A 135 -17.29 4.05 20.66
C PRO A 135 -17.44 5.58 20.72
N ASP A 136 -17.04 6.22 21.81
CA ASP A 136 -17.07 7.69 21.92
C ASP A 136 -15.96 8.35 21.09
N VAL A 137 -14.83 7.66 20.93
CA VAL A 137 -13.66 8.10 20.17
C VAL A 137 -13.77 7.74 18.68
N ASP A 138 -14.24 6.53 18.39
CA ASP A 138 -14.43 6.01 17.04
C ASP A 138 -15.92 6.00 16.68
N GLN A 139 -16.37 7.06 16.00
CA GLN A 139 -17.78 7.18 15.60
C GLN A 139 -18.11 6.39 14.33
N THR A 140 -17.14 5.74 13.68
CA THR A 140 -17.39 4.94 12.45
C THR A 140 -18.33 3.76 12.73
N PHE A 141 -18.43 3.34 14.00
CA PHE A 141 -19.41 2.37 14.47
C PHE A 141 -20.87 2.84 14.31
N PHE A 142 -21.13 4.15 14.24
CA PHE A 142 -22.45 4.74 14.10
C PHE A 142 -22.78 5.20 12.67
N GLU A 143 -21.80 5.28 11.77
CA GLU A 143 -21.99 5.78 10.40
C GLU A 143 -22.68 4.77 9.45
N VAL A 144 -22.88 3.52 9.89
CA VAL A 144 -23.68 2.53 9.15
C VAL A 144 -25.15 2.64 9.57
N SER A 145 -25.82 3.73 9.17
CA SER A 145 -27.28 3.84 9.25
C SER A 145 -27.78 4.70 8.10
N GLN A 146 -28.27 4.05 7.04
CA GLN A 146 -29.18 4.71 6.11
C GLN A 146 -30.43 5.17 6.87
N PRO A 147 -31.12 6.24 6.42
CA PRO A 147 -32.16 6.91 7.22
C PRO A 147 -33.38 6.04 7.59
N ASP A 148 -33.59 4.90 6.92
CA ASP A 148 -34.86 4.15 6.97
C ASP A 148 -34.75 2.70 7.47
N GLU A 149 -33.56 2.22 7.86
CA GLU A 149 -33.44 0.92 8.53
C GLU A 149 -32.89 1.11 9.94
N VAL A 150 -33.77 0.88 10.93
CA VAL A 150 -33.36 0.62 12.32
C VAL A 150 -32.54 -0.66 12.31
N SER A 151 -31.24 -0.54 11.99
CA SER A 151 -30.29 -1.61 12.20
C SER A 151 -30.26 -1.87 13.70
N LEU A 152 -30.97 -2.93 14.12
CA LEU A 152 -30.75 -3.58 15.40
C LEU A 152 -29.25 -3.81 15.50
N GLY A 153 -28.58 -2.96 16.29
CA GLY A 153 -27.14 -2.89 16.38
C GLY A 153 -26.56 -4.29 16.48
N LYS A 154 -25.60 -4.61 15.62
CA LYS A 154 -24.72 -5.76 15.85
C LYS A 154 -24.36 -5.74 17.34
N PRO A 155 -24.53 -6.83 18.09
CA PRO A 155 -24.11 -6.83 19.48
C PRO A 155 -22.62 -6.43 19.50
N LEU A 156 -22.35 -5.26 20.06
CA LEU A 156 -21.01 -4.73 20.24
C LEU A 156 -20.37 -5.55 21.36
N THR A 157 -19.94 -6.76 21.03
CA THR A 157 -19.06 -7.51 21.93
C THR A 157 -17.75 -6.75 22.02
N GLU A 158 -17.10 -6.77 23.19
CA GLU A 158 -15.82 -6.11 23.41
C GLU A 158 -14.80 -6.47 22.32
N GLU A 159 -14.77 -7.73 21.91
CA GLU A 159 -13.93 -8.25 20.82
C GLU A 159 -14.25 -7.61 19.46
N SER A 160 -15.53 -7.32 19.16
CA SER A 160 -15.92 -6.63 17.93
C SER A 160 -15.53 -5.16 17.95
N ILE A 161 -15.57 -4.49 19.11
CA ILE A 161 -15.12 -3.10 19.25
C ILE A 161 -13.60 -3.04 19.02
N ILE A 162 -12.84 -3.95 19.64
CA ILE A 162 -11.38 -4.01 19.51
C ILE A 162 -10.95 -4.24 18.06
N ASN A 163 -11.56 -5.21 17.37
CA ASN A 163 -11.15 -5.63 16.03
C ASN A 163 -11.51 -4.62 14.94
N ASN A 164 -12.54 -3.80 15.16
CA ASN A 164 -12.99 -2.82 14.17
C ASN A 164 -12.55 -1.38 14.49
N ALA A 165 -11.89 -1.16 15.64
CA ALA A 165 -11.39 0.16 16.01
C ALA A 165 -10.33 0.66 15.03
N THR A 166 -10.59 1.85 14.47
CA THR A 166 -9.73 2.52 13.48
C THR A 166 -8.69 3.45 14.12
N VAL A 167 -8.72 3.58 15.46
CA VAL A 167 -7.84 4.48 16.24
C VAL A 167 -6.35 4.26 15.93
N ALA A 168 -5.87 3.01 15.92
CA ALA A 168 -4.46 2.73 15.59
C ALA A 168 -4.10 3.14 14.16
N ASN A 169 -5.03 2.95 13.22
CA ASN A 169 -4.87 3.40 11.83
C ASN A 169 -4.80 4.93 11.75
N TRP A 170 -5.67 5.66 12.43
CA TRP A 170 -5.62 7.13 12.47
C TRP A 170 -4.31 7.65 13.04
N ILE A 171 -3.80 7.06 14.12
CA ILE A 171 -2.52 7.44 14.71
C ILE A 171 -1.38 7.23 13.70
N MET A 172 -1.34 6.07 13.04
CA MET A 172 -0.33 5.74 12.03
C MET A 172 -0.41 6.68 10.82
N THR A 173 -1.59 6.81 10.21
CA THR A 173 -1.81 7.68 9.06
C THR A 173 -1.45 9.14 9.38
N PHE A 174 -1.82 9.63 10.57
CA PHE A 174 -1.41 10.96 11.00
C PHE A 174 0.11 11.06 11.16
N ALA A 175 0.76 10.05 11.74
CA ALA A 175 2.21 10.01 11.87
C ALA A 175 2.92 10.07 10.51
N GLU A 176 2.44 9.33 9.51
CA GLU A 176 2.98 9.34 8.14
C GLU A 176 2.88 10.74 7.51
N TYR A 177 1.69 11.33 7.48
CA TYR A 177 1.47 12.65 6.89
C TYR A 177 2.19 13.76 7.64
N TYR A 178 2.22 13.70 8.97
CA TYR A 178 2.93 14.69 9.77
C TYR A 178 4.44 14.62 9.53
N LEU A 179 5.01 13.40 9.44
CA LEU A 179 6.42 13.22 9.14
C LEU A 179 6.76 13.68 7.71
N ALA A 180 5.90 13.38 6.73
CA ALA A 180 6.02 13.86 5.36
C ALA A 180 6.02 15.39 5.30
N TYR A 181 5.07 16.02 5.97
CA TYR A 181 5.01 17.48 6.06
C TYR A 181 6.26 18.06 6.71
N ARG A 182 6.71 17.49 7.84
CA ARG A 182 7.92 17.94 8.53
C ARG A 182 9.15 17.88 7.63
N LEU A 183 9.35 16.77 6.90
CA LEU A 183 10.49 16.61 6.00
C LEU A 183 10.40 17.51 4.77
N ALA A 184 9.21 17.72 4.22
CA ALA A 184 8.99 18.63 3.09
C ALA A 184 9.17 20.11 3.48
N ALA A 185 8.85 20.48 4.72
CA ALA A 185 9.00 21.83 5.24
C ALA A 185 10.44 22.16 5.70
N ASP A 186 11.30 21.16 5.85
CA ASP A 186 12.71 21.32 6.24
C ASP A 186 13.55 21.83 5.05
N ILE A 187 13.76 23.15 5.01
CA ILE A 187 14.49 23.84 3.95
C ILE A 187 15.98 23.47 3.96
N GLU A 188 16.57 23.18 5.12
CA GLU A 188 17.99 22.83 5.22
C GLU A 188 18.26 21.47 4.61
N GLN A 189 17.35 20.52 4.87
CA GLN A 189 17.45 19.18 4.34
C GLN A 189 16.97 19.03 2.90
N ASN A 190 16.07 19.91 2.44
CA ASN A 190 15.65 20.04 1.04
C ASN A 190 15.25 18.72 0.36
N PHE A 191 14.42 17.92 1.04
CA PHE A 191 13.82 16.73 0.43
C PHE A 191 12.90 17.15 -0.73
N ARG A 192 13.12 16.61 -1.93
CA ARG A 192 12.28 16.90 -3.11
C ARG A 192 11.39 15.74 -3.50
N ILE A 193 11.66 14.55 -2.99
CA ILE A 193 10.91 13.34 -3.26
C ILE A 193 10.43 12.78 -1.92
N ILE A 194 9.11 12.73 -1.75
CA ILE A 194 8.47 12.09 -0.60
C ILE A 194 7.65 10.91 -1.14
N ILE A 195 7.88 9.73 -0.57
CA ILE A 195 7.15 8.50 -0.88
C ILE A 195 6.43 8.09 0.40
N LEU A 196 5.10 7.95 0.30
CA LEU A 196 4.20 7.43 1.33
C LEU A 196 3.67 6.08 0.87
#